data_AF-A0A553SKF8-F1
#
_entry.id   AF-A0A553SKF8-F1
#
_cell.length_a   1.000
_cell.length_b   1.000
_cell.length_c   1.000
_cell.angle_alpha   90.00
_cell.angle_beta   90.00
_cell.angle_gamma   90.00
#
_symmetry.space_group_name_H-M   'P 1'
#
loop_
_entity.id
_entity.type
_entity.pdbx_description
1 polymer ?
#
loop_
_entity_poly.entity_id
_entity_poly.type
_entity_poly.pdbx_seq_one_letter_code
_entity_poly.pdbx_strand_id
1 'polypeptide(L)'
;MLLKQLLFLSVFVTALVWPSHQEYDRARANDDKTCERSDSEWKAAIKSLKDKEEVDAVLGTKHKEITDEMSGTKVWRFDICTVANYSFFEQSDAVDISSISDDLVERIIFISFSNDGSIIQRKSMYYKGNDGNIREAVYFPDGQEKEHILEL
;
A
#
# COMPACT_ATOMS: atom_id res chain seq x y z
N MET A 1 66.37 7.67 -30.42
CA MET A 1 66.50 6.39 -29.69
C MET A 1 65.18 6.17 -28.97
N LEU A 2 64.24 5.44 -29.56
CA LEU A 2 64.03 3.99 -29.33
C LEU A 2 63.85 3.64 -27.84
N LEU A 3 62.57 3.52 -27.49
CA LEU A 3 61.94 2.37 -26.83
C LEU A 3 62.59 1.79 -25.57
N LYS A 4 61.79 1.75 -24.50
CA LYS A 4 61.67 0.76 -23.41
C LYS A 4 61.20 1.52 -22.16
N GLN A 5 60.27 1.10 -21.31
CA GLN A 5 59.46 -0.10 -21.14
C GLN A 5 58.59 0.21 -19.89
N LEU A 6 57.30 -0.17 -19.89
CA LEU A 6 56.47 -0.49 -18.72
C LEU A 6 56.24 0.64 -17.66
N LEU A 7 55.13 0.76 -16.94
CA LEU A 7 54.15 -0.22 -16.46
C LEU A 7 52.87 0.52 -16.07
N PHE A 8 51.73 -0.14 -16.28
CA PHE A 8 50.39 0.25 -15.87
C PHE A 8 50.30 0.60 -14.39
N LEU A 9 49.66 1.72 -14.04
CA LEU A 9 48.95 1.84 -12.77
C LEU A 9 47.62 2.58 -12.99
N SER A 10 46.67 1.86 -13.58
CA SER A 10 45.26 2.22 -13.56
C SER A 10 44.74 2.03 -12.13
N VAL A 11 44.83 3.08 -11.30
CA VAL A 11 44.08 3.10 -10.05
C VAL A 11 42.65 3.48 -10.40
N PHE A 12 41.85 2.48 -10.75
CA PHE A 12 40.40 2.55 -10.67
C PHE A 12 40.05 2.69 -9.18
N VAL A 13 39.91 3.93 -8.71
CA VAL A 13 39.12 4.18 -7.50
C VAL A 13 37.66 4.04 -7.93
N THR A 14 37.18 2.80 -8.02
CA THR A 14 35.76 2.55 -7.89
C THR A 14 35.41 2.97 -6.46
N ALA A 15 35.04 4.24 -6.30
CA ALA A 15 34.26 4.61 -5.15
C ALA A 15 33.04 3.70 -5.21
N LEU A 16 33.01 2.72 -4.30
CA LEU A 16 31.84 1.98 -3.94
C LEU A 16 30.79 3.04 -3.65
N VAL A 17 29.93 3.30 -4.63
CA VAL A 17 28.61 3.85 -4.37
C VAL A 17 27.90 2.72 -3.64
N TRP A 18 28.20 2.59 -2.35
CA TRP A 18 27.28 1.94 -1.46
C TRP A 18 25.98 2.70 -1.66
N PRO A 19 24.88 2.05 -2.07
CA PRO A 19 23.61 2.64 -1.76
C PRO A 19 23.66 2.73 -0.24
N SER A 20 23.79 3.95 0.28
CA SER A 20 23.27 4.24 1.60
C SER A 20 21.92 3.55 1.60
N HIS A 21 21.75 2.52 2.42
CA HIS A 21 20.43 2.00 2.71
C HIS A 21 19.67 3.23 3.15
N GLN A 22 18.92 3.84 2.21
CA GLN A 22 17.88 4.76 2.52
C GLN A 22 17.02 3.91 3.43
N GLU A 23 17.12 4.21 4.71
CA GLU A 23 16.12 3.83 5.68
C GLU A 23 14.85 4.46 5.13
N TYR A 24 14.18 3.72 4.24
CA TYR A 24 12.98 4.13 3.57
C TYR A 24 11.97 4.24 4.69
N ASP A 25 11.73 5.46 5.18
CA ASP A 25 10.69 5.83 6.13
C ASP A 25 9.56 4.83 6.00
N ARG A 26 9.48 3.88 6.93
CA ARG A 26 8.51 2.79 6.84
C ARG A 26 7.15 3.47 6.78
N ALA A 27 6.31 3.01 5.86
CA ALA A 27 4.94 3.48 5.81
C ALA A 27 4.37 3.43 7.23
N ARG A 28 3.61 4.44 7.66
CA ARG A 28 2.83 4.30 8.89
C ARG A 28 1.96 3.05 8.87
N ALA A 29 1.54 2.56 7.70
CA ALA A 29 0.89 1.25 7.50
C ALA A 29 1.62 0.01 8.07
N ASN A 30 2.90 0.09 8.41
CA ASN A 30 3.70 -0.98 9.02
C ASN A 30 4.48 -0.48 10.26
N ASP A 31 4.00 0.58 10.92
CA ASP A 31 4.41 0.92 12.29
C ASP A 31 3.70 -0.04 13.25
N ASP A 32 4.39 -0.56 14.27
CA ASP A 32 3.84 -1.54 15.23
C ASP A 32 2.50 -1.05 15.82
N LYS A 33 2.37 0.26 16.04
CA LYS A 33 1.13 0.89 16.55
C LYS A 33 -0.07 0.84 15.60
N THR A 34 0.15 0.64 14.30
CA THR A 34 -0.93 0.53 13.31
C THR A 34 -1.44 -0.90 13.17
N CYS A 35 -0.58 -1.90 13.37
CA CYS A 35 -0.96 -3.32 13.35
C CYS A 35 -1.71 -3.77 14.61
N GLU A 36 -1.67 -2.98 15.68
CA GLU A 36 -2.43 -3.27 16.92
C GLU A 36 -3.86 -2.72 16.91
N ARG A 37 -4.27 -1.96 15.87
CA ARG A 37 -5.62 -1.40 15.79
C ARG A 37 -6.67 -2.48 15.56
N SER A 38 -7.75 -2.42 16.32
CA SER A 38 -8.93 -3.26 16.11
C SER A 38 -9.68 -2.94 14.81
N ASP A 39 -10.50 -3.87 14.34
CA ASP A 39 -11.37 -3.67 13.16
C ASP A 39 -12.21 -2.39 13.27
N SER A 40 -12.77 -2.10 14.45
CA SER A 40 -13.61 -0.93 14.67
C SER A 40 -12.82 0.38 14.62
N GLU A 41 -11.59 0.39 15.14
CA GLU A 41 -10.69 1.55 15.05
C GLU A 41 -10.28 1.81 13.61
N TRP A 42 -9.96 0.77 12.85
CA TRP A 42 -9.68 0.88 11.42
C TRP A 42 -10.89 1.40 10.66
N LYS A 43 -12.07 0.81 10.84
CA LYS A 43 -13.33 1.29 10.24
C LYS A 43 -13.56 2.78 10.52
N ALA A 44 -13.40 3.22 11.76
CA ALA A 44 -13.55 4.62 12.14
C ALA A 44 -12.52 5.53 11.46
N ALA A 45 -11.25 5.09 11.42
CA ALA A 45 -10.17 5.83 10.78
C ALA A 45 -10.45 6.01 9.27
N ILE A 46 -10.77 4.93 8.54
CA ILE A 46 -11.05 4.98 7.10
C ILE A 46 -12.30 5.83 6.82
N LYS A 47 -13.36 5.66 7.60
CA LYS A 47 -14.57 6.46 7.50
C LYS A 47 -14.27 7.97 7.60
N SER A 48 -13.35 8.36 8.49
CA SER A 48 -13.04 9.77 8.73
C SER A 48 -12.26 10.49 7.62
N LEU A 49 -11.61 9.75 6.71
CA LEU A 49 -10.76 10.33 5.65
C LEU A 49 -11.58 11.16 4.65
N LYS A 50 -11.17 12.41 4.43
CA LYS A 50 -11.85 13.37 3.53
C LYS A 50 -11.03 13.69 2.29
N ASP A 51 -9.70 13.72 2.42
CA ASP A 51 -8.79 14.16 1.38
C ASP A 51 -7.47 13.37 1.42
N LYS A 52 -6.59 13.64 0.46
CA LYS A 52 -5.30 12.97 0.32
C LYS A 52 -4.35 13.21 1.49
N GLU A 53 -4.42 14.40 2.10
CA GLU A 53 -3.54 14.77 3.22
C GLU A 53 -3.90 13.95 4.46
N GLU A 54 -5.21 13.79 4.73
CA GLU A 54 -5.70 12.90 5.77
C GLU A 54 -5.37 11.43 5.47
N VAL A 55 -5.48 10.99 4.20
CA VAL A 55 -5.07 9.64 3.78
C VAL A 55 -3.60 9.39 4.10
N ASP A 56 -2.71 10.27 3.69
CA ASP A 56 -1.27 10.14 3.95
C ASP A 56 -0.95 10.19 5.45
N ALA A 57 -1.68 11.01 6.22
CA ALA A 57 -1.48 11.11 7.66
C ALA A 57 -1.84 9.81 8.40
N VAL A 58 -2.91 9.14 7.96
CA VAL A 58 -3.49 7.95 8.61
C VAL A 58 -2.90 6.63 8.08
N LEU A 59 -2.73 6.52 6.77
CA LEU A 59 -2.27 5.30 6.08
C LEU A 59 -0.78 5.37 5.71
N GLY A 60 -0.19 6.55 5.72
CA GLY A 60 1.17 6.78 5.23
C GLY A 60 1.19 7.02 3.72
N THR A 61 2.38 7.24 3.19
CA THR A 61 2.58 7.64 1.78
C THR A 61 2.95 6.47 0.85
N LYS A 62 3.12 5.25 1.38
CA LYS A 62 3.46 4.06 0.58
C LYS A 62 2.22 3.36 0.05
N HIS A 63 1.51 4.02 -0.84
CA HIS A 63 0.46 3.39 -1.63
C HIS A 63 1.00 2.90 -2.98
N LYS A 64 0.31 1.92 -3.56
CA LYS A 64 0.39 1.60 -4.99
C LYS A 64 -0.67 2.40 -5.72
N GLU A 65 -0.30 3.08 -6.80
CA GLU A 65 -1.27 3.66 -7.71
C GLU A 65 -1.68 2.61 -8.73
N ILE A 66 -2.98 2.35 -8.81
CA ILE A 66 -3.59 1.40 -9.75
C ILE A 66 -4.79 2.05 -10.42
N THR A 67 -5.41 1.33 -11.35
CA THR A 67 -6.60 1.81 -12.06
C THR A 67 -7.81 0.96 -11.70
N ASP A 68 -8.94 1.59 -11.39
CA ASP A 68 -10.22 0.90 -11.25
C ASP A 68 -10.63 0.31 -12.60
N GLU A 69 -10.85 -1.00 -12.66
CA GLU A 69 -11.04 -1.72 -13.93
C GLU A 69 -12.33 -1.30 -14.65
N MET A 70 -13.37 -0.92 -13.91
CA MET A 70 -14.66 -0.54 -14.47
C MET A 70 -14.70 0.92 -14.94
N SER A 71 -14.16 1.84 -14.14
CA SER A 71 -14.27 3.27 -14.35
C SER A 71 -13.04 3.90 -14.99
N GLY A 72 -11.90 3.20 -14.99
CA GLY A 72 -10.62 3.75 -15.43
C GLY A 72 -10.05 4.83 -14.51
N THR A 73 -10.62 5.02 -13.32
CA THR A 73 -10.19 6.06 -12.39
C THR A 73 -8.96 5.63 -11.59
N LYS A 74 -8.21 6.63 -11.11
CA LYS A 74 -7.08 6.38 -10.23
C LYS A 74 -7.57 5.86 -8.87
N VAL A 75 -6.91 4.81 -8.41
CA VAL A 75 -7.12 4.23 -7.09
C VAL A 75 -5.78 4.14 -6.38
N TRP A 76 -5.77 4.45 -5.09
CA TRP A 76 -4.65 4.17 -4.22
C TRP A 76 -4.92 2.89 -3.44
N ARG A 77 -4.00 1.95 -3.50
CA ARG A 77 -4.01 0.71 -2.72
C ARG A 77 -2.97 0.74 -1.62
N PHE A 78 -3.38 0.35 -0.43
CA PHE A 78 -2.54 0.19 0.74
C PHE A 78 -2.62 -1.26 1.21
N ASP A 79 -1.45 -1.88 1.40
CA ASP A 79 -1.32 -3.21 1.99
C ASP A 79 -0.81 -3.00 3.44
N ILE A 80 -1.61 -3.36 4.43
CA ILE A 80 -1.37 -3.06 5.86
C ILE A 80 -0.88 -4.32 6.57
N CYS A 81 0.17 -4.18 7.38
CA CYS A 81 0.74 -5.24 8.23
C CYS A 81 1.08 -6.50 7.43
N THR A 82 1.96 -6.30 6.44
CA THR A 82 2.41 -7.34 5.52
C THR A 82 3.56 -8.14 6.12
N VAL A 83 3.58 -9.46 5.91
CA VAL A 83 4.75 -10.28 6.25
C VAL A 83 5.96 -9.95 5.37
N ALA A 84 7.17 -10.34 5.81
CA ALA A 84 8.38 -10.14 5.03
C ALA A 84 8.27 -10.81 3.64
N ASN A 85 8.68 -10.09 2.60
CA ASN A 85 8.62 -10.51 1.19
C ASN A 85 7.21 -10.66 0.58
N TYR A 86 6.16 -10.22 1.27
CA TYR A 86 4.85 -10.08 0.66
C TYR A 86 4.94 -9.13 -0.54
N SER A 87 4.40 -9.56 -1.68
CA SER A 87 4.27 -8.75 -2.87
C SER A 87 3.07 -9.22 -3.68
N PHE A 88 2.13 -8.32 -3.89
CA PHE A 88 1.04 -8.49 -4.83
C PHE A 88 1.18 -7.46 -5.95
N PHE A 89 1.16 -7.92 -7.19
CA PHE A 89 1.32 -7.08 -8.38
C PHE A 89 0.15 -7.30 -9.32
N GLU A 90 -0.79 -6.36 -9.28
CA GLU A 90 -1.86 -6.22 -10.27
C GLU A 90 -1.95 -4.75 -10.66
N GLN A 91 -2.30 -4.50 -11.93
CA GLN A 91 -2.49 -3.13 -12.43
C GLN A 91 -3.93 -2.62 -12.26
N SER A 92 -4.86 -3.52 -11.89
CA SER A 92 -6.25 -3.22 -11.57
C SER A 92 -6.53 -3.31 -10.07
N ASP A 93 -7.74 -2.93 -9.67
CA ASP A 93 -8.30 -2.99 -8.31
C ASP A 93 -8.63 -4.41 -7.81
N ALA A 94 -7.96 -5.43 -8.35
CA ALA A 94 -8.04 -6.80 -7.88
C ALA A 94 -7.60 -6.92 -6.40
N VAL A 95 -8.36 -7.69 -5.62
CA VAL A 95 -8.11 -7.91 -4.20
C VAL A 95 -7.45 -9.27 -3.98
N ASP A 96 -6.34 -9.27 -3.25
CA ASP A 96 -5.61 -10.50 -2.91
C ASP A 96 -6.24 -11.20 -1.70
N ILE A 97 -7.40 -11.83 -1.93
CA ILE A 97 -8.18 -12.46 -0.85
C ILE A 97 -7.42 -13.63 -0.21
N SER A 98 -6.67 -14.40 -1.01
CA SER A 98 -5.82 -15.49 -0.51
C SER A 98 -4.84 -15.01 0.54
N SER A 99 -4.17 -13.89 0.29
CA SER A 99 -3.18 -13.37 1.25
C SER A 99 -3.81 -12.82 2.52
N ILE A 100 -5.05 -12.33 2.48
CA ILE A 100 -5.79 -11.97 3.70
C ILE A 100 -6.20 -13.23 4.47
N SER A 101 -6.68 -14.27 3.77
CA SER A 101 -7.04 -15.55 4.37
C SER A 101 -5.86 -16.21 5.08
N ASP A 102 -4.69 -16.19 4.43
CA ASP A 102 -3.46 -16.84 4.88
C ASP A 102 -2.59 -15.97 5.81
N ASP A 103 -3.12 -14.82 6.27
CA ASP A 103 -2.43 -13.88 7.17
C ASP A 103 -1.09 -13.34 6.63
N LEU A 104 -0.93 -13.28 5.30
CA LEU A 104 0.25 -12.67 4.65
C LEU A 104 0.14 -11.13 4.60
N VAL A 105 -1.09 -10.62 4.61
CA VAL A 105 -1.43 -9.20 4.75
C VAL A 105 -2.67 -9.12 5.64
N GLU A 106 -2.67 -8.24 6.63
CA GLU A 106 -3.81 -8.13 7.54
C GLU A 106 -5.00 -7.46 6.85
N ARG A 107 -4.74 -6.37 6.11
CA ARG A 107 -5.79 -5.57 5.45
C ARG A 107 -5.32 -5.00 4.13
N ILE A 108 -6.25 -4.90 3.20
CA ILE A 108 -6.07 -4.19 1.94
C ILE A 108 -7.07 -3.05 1.90
N ILE A 109 -6.60 -1.82 1.70
CA ILE A 109 -7.45 -0.63 1.63
C ILE A 109 -7.32 0.00 0.25
N PHE A 110 -8.46 0.36 -0.34
CA PHE A 110 -8.53 1.11 -1.58
C PHE A 110 -9.19 2.48 -1.35
N ILE A 111 -8.58 3.51 -1.90
CA ILE A 111 -9.12 4.88 -1.96
C ILE A 111 -9.31 5.22 -3.43
N SER A 112 -10.55 5.24 -3.90
CA SER A 112 -10.89 5.60 -5.28
C SER A 112 -11.16 7.10 -5.36
N PHE A 113 -10.64 7.73 -6.41
CA PHE A 113 -10.78 9.18 -6.63
C PHE A 113 -11.69 9.49 -7.80
N SER A 114 -12.14 10.74 -7.90
CA SER A 114 -12.76 11.28 -9.11
C SER A 114 -11.78 11.24 -10.30
N ASN A 115 -12.29 11.40 -11.51
CA ASN A 115 -11.48 11.34 -12.75
C ASN A 115 -10.30 12.33 -12.76
N ASP A 116 -10.48 13.51 -12.15
CA ASP A 116 -9.44 14.53 -11.98
C ASP A 116 -8.50 14.26 -10.78
N GLY A 117 -8.77 13.19 -10.03
CA GLY A 117 -8.02 12.77 -8.86
C GLY A 117 -8.18 13.66 -7.64
N SER A 118 -9.14 14.59 -7.62
CA SER A 118 -9.24 15.62 -6.57
C SER A 118 -10.09 15.20 -5.36
N ILE A 119 -11.13 14.39 -5.57
CA ILE A 119 -12.13 14.04 -4.56
C ILE A 119 -12.10 12.53 -4.31
N ILE A 120 -12.14 12.10 -3.05
CA ILE A 120 -12.37 10.71 -2.69
C ILE A 120 -13.82 10.34 -3.02
N GLN A 121 -14.00 9.33 -3.88
CA GLN A 121 -15.32 8.84 -4.32
C GLN A 121 -15.74 7.56 -3.61
N ARG A 122 -14.78 6.76 -3.15
CA ARG A 122 -15.05 5.50 -2.46
C ARG A 122 -13.85 5.11 -1.61
N LYS A 123 -14.13 4.53 -0.45
CA LYS A 123 -13.12 3.90 0.40
C LYS A 123 -13.57 2.48 0.69
N SER A 124 -12.74 1.49 0.42
CA SER A 124 -13.00 0.11 0.82
C SER A 124 -11.86 -0.46 1.63
N MET A 125 -12.22 -1.29 2.61
CA MET A 125 -11.27 -2.03 3.45
C MET A 125 -11.66 -3.50 3.45
N TYR A 126 -10.72 -4.34 3.02
CA TYR A 126 -10.82 -5.79 3.03
C TYR A 126 -10.01 -6.35 4.18
N TYR A 127 -10.60 -7.28 4.93
CA TYR A 127 -9.99 -7.85 6.14
C TYR A 127 -10.65 -9.18 6.51
N LYS A 128 -9.93 -10.00 7.29
CA LYS A 128 -10.48 -11.22 7.89
C LYS A 128 -11.13 -10.89 9.23
N GLY A 129 -12.41 -11.21 9.38
CA GLY A 129 -13.12 -11.05 10.66
C GLY A 129 -12.74 -12.14 11.67
N ASN A 130 -13.13 -11.94 12.93
CA ASN A 130 -12.91 -12.92 14.01
C ASN A 130 -13.58 -14.28 13.77
N ASP A 131 -14.59 -14.33 12.90
CA ASP A 131 -15.27 -15.55 12.44
C ASP A 131 -14.52 -16.27 11.29
N GLY A 132 -13.36 -15.75 10.88
CA GLY A 132 -12.55 -16.25 9.78
C GLY A 132 -13.04 -15.84 8.39
N ASN A 133 -14.21 -15.20 8.30
CA ASN A 133 -14.78 -14.77 7.02
C ASN A 133 -14.11 -13.48 6.53
N ILE A 134 -13.90 -13.38 5.22
CA ILE A 134 -13.39 -12.16 4.60
C ILE A 134 -14.52 -11.16 4.45
N ARG A 135 -14.25 -9.91 4.81
CA ARG A 135 -15.23 -8.83 4.85
C ARG A 135 -14.74 -7.64 4.06
N GLU A 136 -15.68 -6.93 3.45
CA GLU A 136 -15.45 -5.62 2.86
C GLU A 136 -16.28 -4.57 3.62
N ALA A 137 -15.63 -3.55 4.17
CA ALA A 137 -16.28 -2.35 4.65
C ALA A 137 -16.13 -1.23 3.60
N VAL A 138 -17.24 -0.61 3.19
CA VAL A 138 -17.30 0.40 2.12
C VAL A 138 -17.90 1.69 2.65
N TYR A 139 -17.26 2.81 2.31
CA TYR A 139 -17.69 4.15 2.68
C TYR A 139 -17.83 5.05 1.45
N PHE A 140 -18.95 5.76 1.37
CA PHE A 140 -19.27 6.69 0.29
C PHE A 140 -19.26 8.15 0.77
N PRO A 141 -19.08 9.14 -0.13
CA PRO A 141 -18.99 10.56 0.24
C PRO A 141 -20.28 11.12 0.83
N ASP A 142 -21.43 10.53 0.51
CA ASP A 142 -22.74 10.89 1.05
C ASP A 142 -22.97 10.34 2.48
N GLY A 143 -21.98 9.65 3.05
CA GLY A 143 -22.04 9.04 4.37
C GLY A 143 -22.69 7.65 4.39
N GLN A 144 -23.09 7.09 3.25
CA GLN A 144 -23.53 5.70 3.20
C GLN A 144 -22.38 4.75 3.53
N GLU A 145 -22.74 3.66 4.22
CA GLU A 145 -21.82 2.62 4.64
C GLU A 145 -22.40 1.27 4.27
N LYS A 146 -21.54 0.36 3.83
CA LYS A 146 -21.90 -1.03 3.57
C LYS A 146 -20.85 -1.95 4.17
N GLU A 147 -21.31 -3.09 4.67
CA GLU A 147 -20.43 -4.18 5.06
C GLU A 147 -20.92 -5.46 4.40
N HIS A 148 -19.99 -6.16 3.74
CA HIS A 148 -20.25 -7.38 3.01
C HIS A 148 -19.36 -8.50 3.56
N ILE A 149 -19.92 -9.70 3.69
CA ILE A 149 -19.14 -10.92 3.80
C ILE A 149 -18.90 -11.40 2.37
N LEU A 150 -17.64 -11.65 2.01
CA LEU A 150 -17.28 -12.19 0.71
C LEU A 150 -17.36 -13.72 0.78
N GLU A 151 -18.36 -14.28 0.12
CA GLU A 151 -18.44 -15.73 -0.11
C GLU A 151 -17.38 -16.11 -1.15
N LEU A 152 -16.48 -17.04 -0.78
CA LEU A 152 -15.39 -17.53 -1.62
C LEU A 152 -15.72 -18.89 -2.25
#